data_AF-A0A3D2XWI7-F1
#
_entry.id   AF-A0A3D2XWI7-F1
#
_cell.length_a   1.000
_cell.length_b   1.000
_cell.length_c   1.000
_cell.angle_alpha   90.00
_cell.angle_beta   90.00
_cell.angle_gamma   90.00
#
_symmetry.space_group_name_H-M   'P 1'
#
loop_
_entity.id
_entity.type
_entity.pdbx_description
1 polymer ?
#
loop_
_entity_poly.entity_id
_entity_poly.type
_entity_poly.pdbx_seq_one_letter_code
_entity_poly.pdbx_strand_id
1 'polypeptide(L)'
;MEQGDIWITVRRLMPDNVLEISMQDSGPGFDTASLKNCEDETFGRGFVLIRELCQSLQISNSGKQIKVILPITPVIDDADILS
;
A
#
# COMPACT_ATOMS: atom_id res chain seq x y z
N MET A 1 -25.85 5.21 -13.96
CA MET A 1 -24.66 5.18 -13.09
C MET A 1 -23.57 4.46 -13.87
N GLU A 2 -22.38 5.03 -13.98
CA GLU A 2 -21.24 4.32 -14.57
C GLU A 2 -20.77 3.24 -13.59
N GLN A 3 -20.48 2.05 -14.12
CA GLN A 3 -19.95 0.95 -13.34
C GLN A 3 -18.43 1.14 -13.19
N GLY A 4 -17.93 0.95 -11.97
CA GLY A 4 -16.50 0.99 -11.65
C GLY A 4 -16.06 -0.33 -11.04
N ASP A 5 -14.80 -0.67 -11.26
CA ASP A 5 -14.18 -1.90 -10.79
C ASP A 5 -12.92 -1.57 -9.98
N ILE A 6 -12.69 -2.35 -8.92
CA ILE A 6 -11.47 -2.29 -8.11
C ILE A 6 -10.91 -3.70 -8.01
N TRP A 7 -9.64 -3.85 -8.37
CA TRP A 7 -8.89 -5.08 -8.25
C TRP A 7 -7.89 -4.95 -7.11
N ILE A 8 -7.94 -5.89 -6.17
CA ILE A 8 -7.00 -5.97 -5.05
C ILE A 8 -6.28 -7.31 -5.14
N THR A 9 -4.97 -7.27 -5.26
CA THR A 9 -4.10 -8.44 -5.24
C THR A 9 -3.22 -8.38 -4.00
N VAL A 10 -3.21 -9.46 -3.23
CA VAL A 10 -2.37 -9.60 -2.04
C VAL A 10 -1.50 -10.84 -2.23
N ARG A 11 -0.18 -10.68 -2.12
CA ARG A 11 0.76 -11.80 -2.26
C ARG A 11 1.90 -11.69 -1.27
N ARG A 12 2.28 -12.82 -0.66
CA ARG A 12 3.50 -12.93 0.13
C ARG A 12 4.68 -13.14 -0.82
N LEU A 13 5.72 -12.33 -0.68
CA LEU A 13 6.96 -12.48 -1.45
C LEU A 13 8.02 -13.17 -0.58
N MET A 14 8.60 -14.23 -1.11
CA MET A 14 9.72 -14.96 -0.53
C MET A 14 10.97 -14.73 -1.40
N PRO A 15 12.19 -14.74 -0.83
CA PRO A 15 12.52 -15.05 0.57
C PRO A 15 12.34 -13.87 1.54
N ASP A 16 12.08 -12.66 1.03
CA ASP A 16 12.06 -11.41 1.82
C ASP A 16 10.98 -11.39 2.91
N ASN A 17 10.03 -12.32 2.85
CA ASN A 17 8.94 -12.47 3.81
C ASN A 17 8.15 -11.16 4.01
N VAL A 18 7.75 -10.55 2.91
CA VAL A 18 6.96 -9.32 2.89
C VAL A 18 5.61 -9.57 2.23
N LEU A 19 4.64 -8.71 2.51
CA LEU A 19 3.36 -8.69 1.81
C LEU A 19 3.40 -7.61 0.73
N GLU A 20 3.29 -7.99 -0.53
CA GLU A 20 2.97 -7.05 -1.61
C GLU A 20 1.45 -6.96 -1.75
N ILE A 21 0.93 -5.75 -1.58
CA ILE A 21 -0.47 -5.43 -1.84
C ILE A 21 -0.49 -4.50 -3.05
N SER A 22 -1.22 -4.91 -4.10
CA SER A 22 -1.46 -4.10 -5.29
C SER A 22 -2.95 -3.82 -5.43
N MET A 23 -3.31 -2.56 -5.59
CA MET A 23 -4.67 -2.11 -5.86
C MET A 23 -4.70 -1.42 -7.22
N GLN A 24 -5.75 -1.69 -8.00
CA GLN A 24 -6.01 -1.01 -9.26
C GLN A 24 -7.49 -0.67 -9.38
N ASP A 25 -7.83 0.49 -9.95
CA ASP A 25 -9.21 0.86 -10.26
C ASP A 25 -9.41 1.21 -11.75
N SER A 26 -10.67 1.16 -12.20
CA SER A 26 -11.07 1.50 -13.58
C SER A 26 -11.39 2.99 -13.79
N GLY A 27 -11.25 3.81 -12.75
CA GLY A 27 -11.54 5.23 -12.78
C GLY A 27 -10.54 6.06 -13.59
N PRO A 28 -10.70 7.39 -13.59
CA PRO A 28 -9.82 8.30 -14.33
C PRO A 28 -8.42 8.43 -13.70
N GLY A 29 -8.24 7.94 -12.47
CA GLY A 29 -7.02 8.15 -11.69
C GLY A 29 -6.93 9.56 -11.11
N PHE A 30 -5.74 9.94 -10.64
CA PHE A 30 -5.49 11.24 -10.02
C PHE A 30 -4.08 11.73 -10.31
N ASP A 31 -3.88 13.05 -10.22
CA ASP A 31 -2.56 13.66 -10.38
C ASP A 31 -1.67 13.36 -9.16
N THR A 32 -0.72 12.45 -9.34
CA THR A 32 0.24 12.06 -8.30
C THR A 32 1.16 13.21 -7.84
N ALA A 33 1.33 14.27 -8.64
CA ALA A 33 2.13 15.43 -8.23
C ALA A 33 1.47 16.22 -7.10
N SER A 34 0.15 16.12 -6.95
CA SER A 34 -0.62 16.80 -5.89
C SER A 34 -0.39 16.23 -4.48
N LEU A 35 0.25 15.06 -4.35
CA LEU A 35 0.47 14.37 -3.07
C LEU A 35 1.46 15.07 -2.11
N LYS A 36 2.15 16.13 -2.55
CA LYS A 36 3.33 16.65 -1.84
C LYS A 36 3.06 17.48 -0.58
N ASN A 37 1.83 17.93 -0.31
CA ASN A 37 1.57 18.91 0.76
C ASN A 37 0.27 18.61 1.54
N CYS A 38 0.26 17.60 2.41
CA CYS A 38 -0.95 17.21 3.16
C CYS A 38 -0.74 17.04 4.68
N GLU A 39 0.38 17.50 5.24
CA GLU A 39 0.68 17.31 6.67
C GLU A 39 -0.32 18.03 7.60
N ASP A 40 -0.98 19.11 7.14
CA ASP A 40 -1.92 19.92 7.92
C ASP A 40 -3.40 19.78 7.49
N GLU A 41 -3.70 19.03 6.43
CA GLU A 41 -5.06 18.91 5.88
C GLU A 41 -5.88 17.85 6.64
N THR A 42 -7.16 18.08 6.95
CA THR A 42 -8.02 17.09 7.63
C THR A 42 -8.35 15.87 6.75
N PHE A 43 -8.13 15.98 5.44
CA PHE A 43 -8.38 14.95 4.42
C PHE A 43 -7.12 14.76 3.56
N GLY A 44 -7.01 13.65 2.81
CA GLY A 44 -5.87 13.43 1.89
C GLY A 44 -4.60 12.84 2.51
N ARG A 45 -4.56 12.60 3.84
CA ARG A 45 -3.41 12.00 4.53
C ARG A 45 -3.17 10.51 4.25
N GLY A 46 -4.12 9.82 3.61
CA GLY A 46 -4.09 8.36 3.46
C GLY A 46 -2.76 7.84 2.88
N PHE A 47 -2.25 8.47 1.82
CA PHE A 47 -0.97 8.07 1.23
C PHE A 47 0.25 8.43 2.07
N VAL A 48 0.19 9.52 2.85
CA VAL A 48 1.24 9.87 3.81
C VAL A 48 1.35 8.78 4.86
N LEU A 49 0.21 8.38 5.45
CA LEU A 49 0.17 7.30 6.45
C LEU A 49 0.64 5.97 5.87
N ILE A 50 0.26 5.64 4.64
CA ILE A 50 0.71 4.42 3.96
C ILE A 50 2.23 4.43 3.75
N ARG A 51 2.85 5.58 3.43
CA ARG A 51 4.31 5.71 3.33
C ARG A 51 5.02 5.45 4.65
N GLU A 52 4.44 5.89 5.77
CA GLU A 52 5.03 5.67 7.10
C GLU A 52 4.90 4.20 7.55
N LEU A 53 3.81 3.52 7.18
CA LEU A 53 3.55 2.14 7.60
C LEU A 53 4.24 1.08 6.72
N CYS A 54 4.45 1.39 5.44
CA CYS A 54 4.96 0.44 4.46
C CYS A 54 6.43 0.70 4.16
N GLN A 55 7.19 -0.36 3.86
CA GLN A 55 8.58 -0.24 3.38
C GLN A 55 8.66 0.51 2.05
N SER A 56 7.61 0.41 1.22
CA SER A 56 7.50 1.20 0.00
C SER A 56 6.06 1.46 -0.40
N LEU A 57 5.87 2.57 -1.10
CA LEU A 57 4.64 2.95 -1.79
C LEU A 57 5.02 3.37 -3.22
N GLN A 58 4.46 2.67 -4.20
CA GLN A 58 4.54 3.01 -5.62
C GLN A 58 3.15 3.34 -6.14
N ILE A 59 3.06 4.43 -6.90
CA ILE A 59 1.84 4.86 -7.55
C ILE A 59 2.15 4.98 -9.04
N SER A 60 1.35 4.33 -9.88
CA SER A 60 1.56 4.26 -11.33
C SER A 60 0.22 4.33 -12.07
N ASN A 61 0.27 4.23 -13.40
CA ASN A 61 -0.91 4.26 -14.28
C ASN A 61 -1.81 5.49 -14.00
N SER A 62 -1.19 6.67 -13.92
CA SER A 62 -1.87 7.94 -13.63
C SER A 62 -2.69 7.91 -12.33
N GLY A 63 -2.17 7.29 -11.27
CA GLY A 63 -2.83 7.22 -9.96
C GLY A 63 -3.81 6.06 -9.81
N LYS A 64 -4.07 5.30 -10.89
CA LYS A 64 -5.02 4.17 -10.87
C LYS A 64 -4.44 2.89 -10.31
N GLN A 65 -3.12 2.82 -10.13
CA GLN A 65 -2.48 1.65 -9.57
C GLN A 65 -1.59 2.04 -8.40
N ILE A 66 -1.80 1.35 -7.28
CA ILE A 66 -1.06 1.52 -6.04
C ILE A 66 -0.44 0.17 -5.73
N LYS A 67 0.84 0.17 -5.39
CA LYS A 67 1.54 -1.00 -4.89
C LYS A 67 2.28 -0.64 -3.62
N VAL A 68 2.12 -1.44 -2.58
CA VAL A 68 2.82 -1.29 -1.31
C VAL A 68 3.53 -2.58 -0.92
N ILE A 69 4.64 -2.43 -0.20
CA ILE A 69 5.34 -3.54 0.45
C ILE A 69 5.22 -3.34 1.95
N LEU A 70 4.52 -4.26 2.61
CA LEU A 70 4.36 -4.27 4.06
C LEU A 70 5.30 -5.34 4.66
N PRO A 71 6.11 -5.00 5.67
CA PRO A 71 6.92 -6.00 6.37
C PRO A 71 6.00 -6.97 7.11
N ILE A 72 6.30 -8.26 7.04
CA ILE A 72 5.70 -9.25 7.94
C ILE A 72 6.72 -9.50 9.05
N THR A 73 6.47 -8.94 10.23
CA THR A 73 7.23 -9.34 11.42
C THR A 73 6.84 -10.78 11.78
N PRO A 74 7.79 -11.69 11.97
CA PRO A 74 7.47 -12.98 12.55
C PRO A 74 6.88 -12.73 13.94
N VAL A 75 5.76 -13.38 14.23
CA VAL A 75 5.31 -13.55 15.61
C VAL A 75 6.30 -14.54 16.21
N ILE A 76 7.26 -14.04 16.97
CA ILE A 76 8.10 -14.89 17.81
C ILE A 76 7.22 -15.22 19.01
N ASP A 77 6.70 -16.44 19.07
CA ASP A 77 6.08 -16.93 20.30
C ASP A 77 7.19 -17.26 21.29
N ASP A 78 6.98 -17.09 22.60
CA ASP A 78 7.99 -17.38 23.62
C ASP A 78 8.42 -18.86 23.57
N ALA A 79 7.61 -19.73 22.95
CA ALA A 79 7.93 -21.12 22.67
C ALA A 79 9.07 -21.32 21.64
N ASP A 80 9.30 -20.36 20.74
CA ASP A 80 10.31 -20.45 19.67
C ASP A 80 11.72 -20.02 20.13
N ILE A 81 11.84 -19.46 21.35
CA ILE A 81 13.12 -19.00 21.92
C ILE A 81 13.88 -20.14 22.64
N LEU A 82 13.20 -21.26 22.91
CA LEU A 82 13.74 -22.38 23.71
C LEU A 82 14.10 -23.64 22.89
N SER A 83 14.00 -23.60 21.55
CA SER A 83 14.34 -24.73 20.66
C SER A 83 15.76 -24.66 20.11
#